data_AF-A0A2A4THD9-F1
#
_entry.id   AF-A0A2A4THD9-F1
#
_cell.length_a   1.000
_cell.length_b   1.000
_cell.length_c   1.000
_cell.angle_alpha   90.00
_cell.angle_beta   90.00
_cell.angle_gamma   90.00
#
_symmetry.space_group_name_H-M   'P 1'
#
loop_
_entity.id
_entity.type
_entity.pdbx_description
1 polymer ?
#
loop_
_entity_poly.entity_id
_entity_poly.type
_entity_poly.pdbx_seq_one_letter_code
_entity_poly.pdbx_strand_id
1 'polypeptide(L)'
;MKTIKNFFKLNLGKNSLISSSIIILLIVFIPYLLYAYKYFPTSETWNSPFGPISIGYFKNVQLFCYYLFGKIVPLLLFFIWFVTNKNWWYHSIIIPISVYMFQFISILNDTLDAIDEMEFIYTVPITAIVVTILYFIRGQLVIYLEAMDLKKEMEQNFK
;
A
#
# COMPACT_ATOMS: atom_id res chain seq x y z
N MET A 1 33.41 -18.38 -0.39
CA MET A 1 32.99 -17.29 -1.31
C MET A 1 32.54 -17.82 -2.69
N LYS A 2 31.68 -18.85 -2.72
CA LYS A 2 31.06 -19.39 -3.96
C LYS A 2 29.54 -19.51 -3.85
N THR A 3 29.01 -19.42 -2.63
CA THR A 3 27.59 -19.61 -2.29
C THR A 3 26.72 -18.38 -2.55
N ILE A 4 27.28 -17.17 -2.57
CA ILE A 4 26.51 -15.91 -2.73
C ILE A 4 26.20 -15.61 -4.21
N LYS A 5 27.02 -16.08 -5.16
CA LYS A 5 26.80 -15.84 -6.60
C LYS A 5 25.61 -16.62 -7.17
N ASN A 6 25.20 -17.72 -6.55
CA ASN A 6 24.05 -18.49 -6.99
C ASN A 6 22.71 -17.92 -6.50
N PHE A 7 22.71 -17.05 -5.49
CA PHE A 7 21.47 -16.38 -5.04
C PHE A 7 20.94 -15.36 -6.08
N PHE A 8 21.81 -14.88 -6.97
CA PHE A 8 21.47 -13.88 -8.00
C PHE A 8 21.12 -14.48 -9.37
N LYS A 9 21.28 -15.79 -9.55
CA LYS A 9 20.87 -16.47 -10.79
C LYS A 9 19.43 -16.96 -10.65
N LEU A 10 18.51 -16.01 -10.42
CA LEU A 10 17.08 -16.29 -10.53
C LEU A 10 16.81 -16.65 -11.99
N ASN A 11 16.60 -17.94 -12.25
CA ASN A 11 16.08 -18.43 -13.51
C ASN A 11 14.64 -17.91 -13.60
N LEU A 12 14.45 -16.71 -14.16
CA LEU A 12 13.16 -16.04 -14.27
C LEU A 12 12.27 -16.84 -15.23
N GLY A 13 11.62 -17.89 -14.71
CA GLY A 13 10.60 -18.61 -15.45
C GLY A 13 9.47 -17.66 -15.87
N LYS A 14 8.80 -17.94 -16.99
CA LYS A 14 7.76 -17.11 -17.61
C LYS A 14 6.71 -16.55 -16.63
N ASN A 15 6.36 -17.29 -15.58
CA ASN A 15 5.41 -16.87 -14.53
C ASN A 15 5.96 -15.75 -13.62
N SER A 16 7.27 -15.72 -13.37
CA SER A 16 7.93 -14.64 -12.60
C SER A 16 7.92 -13.30 -13.34
N LEU A 17 8.00 -13.35 -14.68
CA LEU A 17 7.92 -12.17 -15.54
C LEU A 17 6.49 -11.60 -15.56
N ILE A 18 5.47 -12.45 -15.57
CA ILE A 18 4.06 -12.03 -15.53
C ILE A 18 3.73 -11.34 -14.19
N SER A 19 4.11 -11.95 -13.07
CA SER A 19 3.89 -11.36 -11.74
C SER A 19 4.59 -10.00 -11.59
N SER A 20 5.84 -9.90 -12.05
CA SER A 20 6.59 -8.63 -12.04
C SER A 20 5.96 -7.57 -12.94
N SER A 21 5.41 -7.97 -14.09
CA SER A 21 4.73 -7.07 -15.02
C SER A 21 3.45 -6.48 -14.42
N ILE A 22 2.68 -7.29 -13.68
CA ILE A 22 1.46 -6.81 -12.98
C ILE A 22 1.83 -5.77 -11.93
N ILE A 23 2.88 -6.02 -11.13
CA ILE A 23 3.36 -5.07 -10.12
C ILE A 23 3.81 -3.76 -10.76
N ILE A 24 4.58 -3.82 -11.85
CA ILE A 24 5.03 -2.63 -12.59
C ILE A 24 3.82 -1.85 -13.10
N LEU A 25 2.84 -2.54 -13.69
CA LEU A 25 1.61 -1.93 -14.17
C LEU A 25 0.87 -1.20 -13.04
N LEU A 26 0.69 -1.85 -11.88
CA LEU A 26 0.10 -1.21 -10.70
C LEU A 26 0.86 0.05 -10.29
N ILE A 27 2.19 0.00 -10.20
CA ILE A 27 3.02 1.16 -9.84
C ILE A 27 2.86 2.31 -10.84
N VAL A 28 2.75 2.02 -12.14
CA VAL A 28 2.56 3.04 -13.18
C VAL A 28 1.16 3.67 -13.10
N PHE A 29 0.12 2.88 -12.84
CA PHE A 29 -1.26 3.36 -12.85
C PHE A 29 -1.70 4.03 -11.54
N ILE A 30 -1.16 3.64 -10.39
CA ILE A 30 -1.53 4.18 -9.07
C ILE A 30 -1.41 5.73 -8.98
N PRO A 31 -0.34 6.38 -9.48
CA PRO A 31 -0.23 7.84 -9.45
C PRO A 31 -1.39 8.58 -10.13
N TYR A 32 -2.05 7.98 -11.12
CA TYR A 32 -3.19 8.63 -11.79
C TYR A 32 -4.41 8.77 -10.89
N LEU A 33 -4.51 7.99 -9.80
CA LEU A 33 -5.54 8.18 -8.77
C LEU A 33 -5.44 9.56 -8.09
N LEU A 34 -4.29 10.24 -8.14
CA LEU A 34 -4.17 11.62 -7.67
C LEU A 34 -5.08 12.60 -8.41
N TYR A 35 -5.54 12.27 -9.62
CA TYR A 35 -6.49 13.09 -10.37
C TYR A 35 -7.95 12.68 -10.16
N ALA A 36 -8.21 11.58 -9.44
CA ALA A 36 -9.56 11.06 -9.22
C ALA A 36 -10.46 12.05 -8.48
N TYR A 37 -9.89 12.92 -7.64
CA TYR A 37 -10.64 13.97 -6.95
C TYR A 37 -11.43 14.88 -7.90
N LYS A 38 -11.00 15.04 -9.16
CA LYS A 38 -11.70 15.88 -10.16
C LYS A 38 -13.08 15.37 -10.54
N TYR A 39 -13.37 14.09 -10.29
CA TYR A 39 -14.68 13.49 -10.56
C TYR A 39 -15.67 13.67 -9.40
N PHE A 40 -15.22 14.22 -8.26
CA PHE A 40 -16.06 14.46 -7.09
C PHE A 40 -16.71 15.84 -7.17
N PRO A 41 -17.91 16.01 -6.59
CA PRO A 41 -18.65 17.26 -6.67
C PRO A 41 -17.98 18.37 -5.84
N THR A 42 -18.23 19.62 -6.23
CA THR A 42 -17.81 20.82 -5.49
C THR A 42 -18.79 21.22 -4.37
N SER A 43 -19.81 20.40 -4.10
CA SER A 43 -20.75 20.61 -2.99
C SER A 43 -20.13 20.24 -1.64
N GLU A 44 -20.75 20.69 -0.55
CA GLU A 44 -20.39 20.32 0.84
C GLU A 44 -20.93 18.94 1.25
N THR A 45 -21.90 18.42 0.51
CA THR A 45 -22.46 17.09 0.72
C THR A 45 -22.33 16.24 -0.53
N TRP A 46 -22.04 14.96 -0.35
CA TRP A 46 -22.02 13.97 -1.42
C TRP A 46 -22.91 12.79 -1.08
N ASN A 47 -23.90 12.53 -1.93
CA ASN A 47 -24.66 11.29 -1.90
C ASN A 47 -23.80 10.18 -2.50
N SER A 48 -23.02 9.51 -1.66
CA SER A 48 -22.26 8.34 -2.05
C SER A 48 -23.16 7.10 -2.11
N PRO A 49 -22.77 6.03 -2.83
CA PRO A 49 -23.46 4.75 -2.79
C PRO A 49 -23.58 4.13 -1.38
N PHE A 50 -22.80 4.61 -0.42
CA PHE A 50 -22.77 4.15 0.97
C PHE A 50 -23.54 5.09 1.93
N GLY A 51 -24.21 6.12 1.40
CA GLY A 51 -24.95 7.12 2.15
C GLY A 51 -24.46 8.56 1.92
N PRO A 52 -25.21 9.56 2.42
CA PRO A 52 -24.79 10.95 2.37
C PRO A 52 -23.59 11.19 3.28
N ILE A 53 -22.52 11.75 2.71
CA ILE A 53 -21.32 12.16 3.44
C ILE A 53 -21.33 13.69 3.47
N SER A 54 -21.35 14.25 4.68
CA SER A 54 -21.09 15.66 4.93
C SER A 54 -19.63 15.79 5.33
N ILE A 55 -18.89 16.67 4.65
CA ILE A 55 -17.49 16.91 4.98
C ILE A 55 -17.45 18.25 5.71
N GLY A 56 -17.56 18.21 7.04
CA GLY A 56 -17.75 19.39 7.89
C GLY A 56 -16.63 20.43 7.71
N TYR A 57 -15.41 20.11 8.16
CA TYR A 57 -14.25 21.00 8.08
C TYR A 57 -13.79 21.35 6.65
N PHE A 58 -14.06 20.48 5.67
CA PHE A 58 -13.62 20.71 4.29
C PHE A 58 -14.66 21.48 3.49
N LYS A 59 -14.26 22.62 2.91
CA LYS A 59 -15.11 23.50 2.08
C LYS A 59 -15.93 22.77 1.00
N ASN A 60 -15.42 21.68 0.44
CA ASN A 60 -16.16 20.82 -0.49
C ASN A 60 -15.57 19.41 -0.59
N VAL A 61 -16.38 18.48 -1.10
CA VAL A 61 -16.02 17.05 -1.25
C VAL A 61 -14.80 16.88 -2.12
N GLN A 62 -14.71 17.66 -3.20
CA GLN A 62 -13.57 17.64 -4.11
C GLN A 62 -12.24 17.93 -3.41
N LEU A 63 -12.19 18.90 -2.50
CA LEU A 63 -10.99 19.26 -1.74
C LEU A 63 -10.62 18.18 -0.73
N PHE A 64 -11.60 17.62 -0.02
CA PHE A 64 -11.37 16.47 0.85
C PHE A 64 -10.75 15.30 0.07
N CYS A 65 -11.33 14.94 -1.08
CA CYS A 65 -10.81 13.89 -1.94
C CYS A 65 -9.39 14.19 -2.44
N TYR A 66 -9.07 15.45 -2.75
CA TYR A 66 -7.72 15.85 -3.13
C TYR A 66 -6.69 15.51 -2.04
N TYR A 67 -6.96 15.90 -0.79
CA TYR A 67 -6.08 15.58 0.33
C TYR A 67 -6.02 14.08 0.62
N LEU A 68 -7.18 13.40 0.57
CA LEU A 68 -7.29 11.96 0.78
C LEU A 68 -6.45 11.18 -0.24
N PHE A 69 -6.62 11.46 -1.54
CA PHE A 69 -5.84 10.80 -2.59
C PHE A 69 -4.34 11.13 -2.47
N GLY A 70 -4.01 12.35 -2.04
CA GLY A 70 -2.64 12.77 -1.75
C GLY A 70 -1.94 11.94 -0.67
N LYS A 71 -2.67 11.27 0.24
CA LYS A 71 -2.09 10.34 1.23
C LYS A 71 -2.20 8.89 0.84
N ILE A 72 -3.35 8.47 0.29
CA ILE A 72 -3.60 7.07 -0.04
C ILE A 72 -2.70 6.57 -1.17
N VAL A 73 -2.38 7.42 -2.16
CA VAL A 73 -1.57 7.02 -3.31
C VAL A 73 -0.12 6.72 -2.90
N PRO A 74 0.60 7.61 -2.18
CA PRO A 74 1.91 7.26 -1.63
C PRO A 74 1.87 6.04 -0.71
N LEU A 75 0.84 5.94 0.14
CA LEU A 75 0.69 4.82 1.06
C LEU A 75 0.57 3.46 0.33
N LEU A 76 -0.24 3.39 -0.73
CA LEU A 76 -0.37 2.20 -1.59
C LEU A 76 0.96 1.82 -2.26
N LEU A 77 1.69 2.82 -2.77
CA LEU A 77 3.01 2.59 -3.36
C LEU A 77 4.00 2.05 -2.33
N PHE A 78 4.00 2.57 -1.10
CA PHE A 78 4.84 2.04 -0.02
C PHE A 78 4.43 0.63 0.41
N PHE A 79 3.13 0.30 0.44
CA PHE A 79 2.68 -1.06 0.73
C PHE A 79 3.15 -2.06 -0.33
N ILE A 80 2.96 -1.73 -1.61
CA ILE A 80 3.45 -2.55 -2.71
C ILE A 80 4.96 -2.71 -2.58
N TRP A 81 5.70 -1.62 -2.40
CA TRP A 81 7.14 -1.67 -2.29
C TRP A 81 7.61 -2.49 -1.09
N PHE A 82 6.99 -2.33 0.08
CA PHE A 82 7.31 -3.11 1.27
C PHE A 82 7.11 -4.62 1.05
N VAL A 83 6.01 -5.00 0.40
CA VAL A 83 5.70 -6.41 0.14
C VAL A 83 6.63 -6.99 -0.94
N THR A 84 6.95 -6.24 -1.98
CA THR A 84 7.71 -6.77 -3.13
C THR A 84 9.22 -6.64 -2.98
N ASN A 85 9.72 -5.77 -2.10
CA ASN A 85 11.15 -5.55 -1.91
C ASN A 85 11.80 -6.77 -1.27
N LYS A 86 12.81 -7.38 -1.92
CA LYS A 86 13.51 -8.57 -1.43
C LYS A 86 14.72 -8.24 -0.53
N ASN A 87 15.12 -6.97 -0.46
CA ASN A 87 16.29 -6.56 0.29
C ASN A 87 15.98 -6.46 1.78
N TRP A 88 16.99 -6.68 2.63
CA TRP A 88 16.87 -6.62 4.09
C TRP A 88 16.46 -5.24 4.63
N TRP A 89 16.78 -4.16 3.93
CA TRP A 89 16.46 -2.79 4.35
C TRP A 89 14.98 -2.41 4.14
N TYR A 90 14.13 -3.33 3.68
CA TYR A 90 12.69 -3.08 3.52
C TYR A 90 12.01 -2.59 4.81
N HIS A 91 12.57 -2.92 5.98
CA HIS A 91 12.12 -2.39 7.27
C HIS A 91 12.11 -0.85 7.33
N SER A 92 13.01 -0.18 6.61
CA SER A 92 13.04 1.29 6.53
C SER A 92 11.79 1.88 5.87
N ILE A 93 11.07 1.11 5.03
CA ILE A 93 9.82 1.54 4.38
C ILE A 93 8.67 1.64 5.39
N ILE A 94 8.79 1.02 6.56
CA ILE A 94 7.77 1.12 7.62
C ILE A 94 7.68 2.56 8.15
N ILE A 95 8.79 3.29 8.20
CA ILE A 95 8.81 4.67 8.66
C ILE A 95 7.89 5.56 7.80
N PRO A 96 8.05 5.64 6.46
CA PRO A 96 7.12 6.41 5.63
C PRO A 96 5.70 5.84 5.67
N ILE A 97 5.50 4.53 5.77
CA ILE A 97 4.17 3.94 5.98
C ILE A 97 3.51 4.54 7.23
N SER A 98 4.20 4.56 8.37
CA SER A 98 3.67 5.11 9.62
C SER A 98 3.33 6.60 9.51
N VAL A 99 4.19 7.39 8.85
CA VAL A 99 3.95 8.83 8.64
C VAL A 99 2.72 9.07 7.77
N TYR A 100 2.59 8.35 6.64
CA TYR A 100 1.44 8.50 5.76
C TYR A 100 0.15 7.93 6.36
N MET A 101 0.25 6.90 7.21
CA MET A 101 -0.90 6.38 7.98
C MET A 101 -1.41 7.43 8.97
N PHE A 102 -0.53 8.07 9.74
CA PHE A 102 -0.90 9.17 10.62
C PHE A 102 -1.63 10.27 9.85
N GLN A 103 -1.01 10.77 8.77
CA GLN A 103 -1.60 11.83 7.95
C GLN A 103 -2.94 11.44 7.31
N PHE A 104 -3.10 10.17 6.92
CA PHE A 104 -4.35 9.67 6.38
C PHE A 104 -5.47 9.65 7.43
N ILE A 105 -5.16 9.18 8.64
CA ILE A 105 -6.11 9.15 9.76
C ILE A 105 -6.51 10.57 10.17
N SER A 106 -5.55 11.51 10.24
CA SER A 106 -5.84 12.92 10.54
C SER A 106 -6.88 13.50 9.59
N ILE A 107 -6.72 13.29 8.28
CA ILE A 107 -7.68 13.78 7.27
C ILE A 107 -9.08 13.20 7.47
N LEU A 108 -9.18 11.92 7.85
CA LEU A 108 -10.49 11.30 8.12
C LEU A 108 -11.15 11.88 9.37
N ASN A 109 -10.37 12.15 10.41
CA ASN A 109 -10.90 12.70 11.66
C ASN A 109 -11.29 14.17 11.54
N ASP A 110 -10.59 14.96 10.73
CA ASP A 110 -10.94 16.36 10.45
C ASP A 110 -12.35 16.48 9.83
N THR A 111 -12.90 15.41 9.24
CA THR A 111 -14.28 15.42 8.72
C THR A 111 -15.36 15.38 9.80
N LEU A 112 -15.03 15.04 11.05
CA LEU A 112 -16.00 14.76 12.11
C LEU A 112 -16.34 15.98 13.00
N ASP A 113 -15.84 17.19 12.71
CA ASP A 113 -16.09 18.48 13.40
C ASP A 113 -15.90 18.50 14.94
N ALA A 114 -15.61 17.37 15.59
CA ALA A 114 -15.81 17.17 17.03
C ALA A 114 -14.62 16.53 17.77
N ILE A 115 -13.45 16.43 17.15
CA ILE A 115 -12.29 15.81 17.78
C ILE A 115 -11.14 16.80 17.75
N ASP A 116 -10.69 17.22 18.94
CA ASP A 116 -9.44 17.94 19.20
C ASP A 116 -8.29 17.37 18.35
N GLU A 117 -7.30 18.21 18.03
CA GLU A 117 -6.11 17.85 17.25
C GLU A 117 -5.64 16.43 17.57
N MET A 118 -5.84 15.51 16.62
CA MET A 118 -5.47 14.11 16.82
C MET A 118 -3.95 14.02 16.94
N GLU A 119 -3.48 13.88 18.18
CA GLU A 119 -2.06 13.74 18.44
C GLU A 119 -1.52 12.45 17.82
N PHE A 120 -0.27 12.53 17.36
CA PHE A 120 0.43 11.40 16.75
C PHE A 120 0.33 10.11 17.57
N ILE A 121 0.39 10.22 18.91
CA ILE A 121 0.36 9.09 19.83
C ILE A 121 -0.90 8.22 19.70
N TYR A 122 -2.06 8.81 19.38
CA TYR A 122 -3.32 8.08 19.26
C TYR A 122 -3.41 7.23 17.99
N THR A 123 -2.63 7.56 16.95
CA THR A 123 -2.57 6.77 15.71
C THR A 123 -1.59 5.60 15.77
N VAL A 124 -0.71 5.57 16.77
CA VAL A 124 0.32 4.54 16.91
C VAL A 124 -0.27 3.12 17.02
N PRO A 125 -1.31 2.86 17.84
CA PRO A 125 -1.89 1.52 17.92
C PRO A 125 -2.48 1.04 16.59
N ILE A 126 -3.17 1.93 15.86
CA ILE A 126 -3.76 1.63 14.56
C ILE A 126 -2.66 1.30 13.55
N THR A 127 -1.61 2.13 13.51
CA THR A 127 -0.45 1.92 12.64
C THR A 127 0.26 0.61 12.96
N ALA A 128 0.40 0.25 14.24
CA ALA A 128 1.02 -1.00 14.67
C ALA A 128 0.24 -2.24 14.18
N ILE A 129 -1.10 -2.18 14.21
CA ILE A 129 -1.97 -3.24 13.66
C ILE A 129 -1.74 -3.38 12.16
N VAL A 130 -1.76 -2.26 11.41
CA VAL A 130 -1.54 -2.27 9.96
C VAL A 130 -0.16 -2.84 9.62
N VAL A 131 0.89 -2.40 10.30
CA VAL A 131 2.26 -2.90 10.11
C VAL A 131 2.35 -4.40 10.41
N THR A 132 1.71 -4.87 11.48
CA THR A 132 1.65 -6.31 11.81
C THR A 132 1.01 -7.12 10.68
N ILE A 133 -0.11 -6.65 10.14
CA ILE A 133 -0.80 -7.30 9.02
C ILE A 133 0.11 -7.33 7.78
N LEU A 134 0.83 -6.23 7.49
CA LEU A 134 1.76 -6.19 6.36
C LEU A 134 2.90 -7.20 6.49
N TYR A 135 3.48 -7.34 7.69
CA TYR A 135 4.49 -8.37 7.95
C TYR A 135 3.93 -9.78 7.77
N PHE A 136 2.71 -10.02 8.25
CA PHE A 136 2.05 -11.31 8.08
C PHE A 136 1.82 -11.65 6.60
N ILE A 137 1.25 -10.72 5.82
CA ILE A 137 1.03 -10.87 4.37
C ILE A 137 2.35 -11.18 3.66
N ARG A 138 3.41 -10.43 3.97
CA ARG A 138 4.73 -10.66 3.39
C ARG A 138 5.27 -12.05 3.72
N GLY A 139 5.15 -12.50 4.96
CA GLY A 139 5.56 -13.84 5.39
C GLY A 139 4.87 -14.95 4.58
N GLN A 140 3.55 -14.84 4.41
CA GLN A 140 2.77 -15.80 3.61
C GLN A 140 3.20 -15.81 2.14
N LEU A 141 3.45 -14.62 1.56
CA LEU A 141 3.90 -14.50 0.18
C LEU A 141 5.28 -15.14 -0.04
N VAL A 142 6.21 -14.97 0.89
CA VAL A 142 7.54 -15.59 0.80
C VAL A 142 7.45 -17.11 0.80
N ILE A 143 6.68 -17.69 1.74
CA ILE A 143 6.47 -19.14 1.82
C ILE A 143 5.83 -19.68 0.54
N TYR A 144 4.82 -18.98 0.01
CA TYR A 144 4.14 -19.37 -1.22
C TYR A 144 5.09 -19.37 -2.43
N LEU A 145 5.92 -18.33 -2.56
CA LEU A 145 6.90 -18.23 -3.66
C LEU A 145 7.95 -19.34 -3.59
N GLU A 146 8.46 -19.63 -2.39
CA GLU A 146 9.43 -20.71 -2.17
C GLU A 146 8.85 -22.08 -2.52
N ALA A 147 7.61 -22.36 -2.08
CA ALA A 147 6.92 -23.60 -2.43
C ALA A 147 6.70 -23.76 -3.95
N MET A 148 6.36 -22.65 -4.64
CA MET A 148 6.22 -22.65 -6.10
C MET A 148 7.54 -22.92 -6.82
N ASP A 149 8.66 -22.38 -6.31
CA ASP A 149 9.96 -22.57 -6.93
C ASP A 149 10.49 -23.98 -6.70
N LEU A 150 10.34 -24.54 -5.48
CA LEU A 150 10.63 -25.94 -5.18
C LEU A 150 9.86 -26.90 -6.10
N LYS A 151 8.55 -26.64 -6.30
CA LYS A 151 7.73 -27.45 -7.20
C LYS A 151 8.28 -27.47 -8.63
N LYS A 152 8.69 -26.30 -9.15
CA LYS A 152 9.26 -26.20 -10.50
C LYS A 152 10.59 -26.93 -10.62
N GLU A 153 11.45 -26.84 -9.62
CA GLU A 153 12.73 -27.56 -9.61
C GLU A 153 12.51 -29.07 -9.61
N MET A 154 11.54 -29.59 -8.86
CA MET A 154 11.17 -31.00 -8.92
C MET A 154 10.68 -31.39 -10.32
N GLU A 155 9.74 -30.65 -10.92
CA GLU A 155 9.22 -30.93 -12.26
C GLU A 155 10.30 -30.91 -13.36
N GLN A 156 11.37 -30.12 -13.17
CA GLN A 156 12.49 -30.05 -14.11
C GLN A 156 13.48 -31.22 -13.93
N ASN A 157 13.70 -31.69 -12.70
CA ASN A 157 14.65 -32.76 -12.40
C ASN A 157 14.09 -34.18 -12.65
N PHE A 158 12.75 -34.34 -12.68
CA PHE A 158 12.09 -35.64 -12.93
C PHE A 158 11.58 -35.79 -14.39
N LYS A 159 12.03 -34.94 -15.31
CA LYS A 159 11.87 -35.09 -16.77
C LYS A 159 13.19 -35.45 -17.42
#